data_AF-A0A8H6TCR9-F1
#
_entry.id   AF-A0A8H6TCR9-F1
#
_cell.length_a   1.000
_cell.length_b   1.000
_cell.length_c   1.000
_cell.angle_alpha   90.00
_cell.angle_beta   90.00
_cell.angle_gamma   90.00
#
_symmetry.space_group_name_H-M   'P 1'
#
loop_
_entity.id
_entity.type
_entity.pdbx_description
1 polymer ?
#
loop_
_entity_poly.entity_id
_entity_poly.type
_entity_poly.pdbx_seq_one_letter_code
_entity_poly.pdbx_strand_id
1 'polypeptide(L)'
;MFLSATLVLNPPCFNSSSLPSPTQTLMTTIGVSTKIWERNQHWSLYQQCGVWDKSTRSVQVWECIRDHDSVPGTEPPNTLYWRFIGRR
;
A
#
# COMPACT_ATOMS: atom_id res chain seq x y z
N MET A 1 -9.63 4.67 51.90
CA MET A 1 -8.59 5.47 51.21
C MET A 1 -8.31 4.78 49.89
N PHE A 2 -8.89 5.31 48.80
CA PHE A 2 -8.62 4.86 47.44
C PHE A 2 -7.41 5.61 46.92
N LEU A 3 -6.42 4.90 46.36
CA LEU A 3 -5.35 5.52 45.58
C LEU A 3 -5.31 4.84 44.21
N SER A 4 -5.86 5.57 43.24
CA SER A 4 -5.59 5.42 41.81
C SER A 4 -4.14 5.78 41.50
N ALA A 5 -3.49 5.03 40.61
CA ALA A 5 -2.38 5.52 39.81
C ALA A 5 -2.37 4.80 38.46
N THR A 6 -2.77 5.54 37.42
CA THR A 6 -2.64 5.24 35.99
C THR A 6 -1.19 5.40 35.56
N LEU A 7 -0.63 4.44 34.83
CA LEU A 7 0.50 4.70 33.93
C LEU A 7 0.25 4.02 32.58
N VAL A 8 0.02 4.89 31.60
CA VAL A 8 -0.24 4.62 30.18
C VAL A 8 1.08 4.24 29.52
N LEU A 9 1.20 3.00 29.04
CA LEU A 9 2.27 2.60 28.12
C LEU A 9 1.89 3.10 26.72
N ASN A 10 2.30 4.33 26.41
CA ASN A 10 2.38 4.83 25.04
C ASN A 10 3.69 4.31 24.43
N PRO A 11 3.69 3.41 23.44
CA PRO A 11 4.87 3.19 22.62
C PRO A 11 5.09 4.42 21.72
N PRO A 12 6.33 4.89 21.55
CA PRO A 12 6.62 6.03 20.68
C PRO A 12 6.21 5.71 19.25
N CYS A 13 5.37 6.57 18.66
CA CYS A 13 5.15 6.63 17.22
C CYS A 13 6.51 6.70 16.55
N PHE A 14 6.91 5.61 15.88
CA PHE A 14 8.21 5.50 15.23
C PHE A 14 8.21 6.46 14.04
N ASN A 15 8.75 7.65 14.26
CA ASN A 15 9.00 8.66 13.26
C ASN A 15 10.15 8.17 12.37
N SER A 16 9.83 7.48 11.28
CA SER A 16 10.78 7.09 10.25
C SER A 16 10.54 7.93 9.00
N SER A 17 11.12 9.12 9.01
CA SER A 17 11.47 9.85 7.80
C SER A 17 12.24 8.89 6.89
N SER A 18 11.61 8.54 5.78
CA SER A 18 12.03 7.53 4.80
C SER A 18 13.48 7.67 4.34
N LEU A 19 14.32 6.68 4.65
CA LEU A 19 15.53 6.43 3.87
C LEU A 19 15.13 6.13 2.41
N PRO A 20 15.80 6.69 1.40
CA PRO A 20 15.69 6.18 0.05
C PRO A 20 16.42 4.83 -0.01
N SER A 21 15.65 3.74 -0.11
CA SER A 21 16.22 2.40 -0.30
C SER A 21 17.05 2.33 -1.60
N PRO A 22 18.19 1.63 -1.59
CA PRO A 22 19.12 1.60 -2.71
C PRO A 22 18.53 0.76 -3.86
N THR A 23 18.58 1.32 -5.06
CA THR A 23 18.68 0.61 -6.34
C THR A 23 17.80 -0.65 -6.46
N GLN A 24 16.54 -0.49 -6.88
CA GLN A 24 15.71 -1.62 -7.33
C GLN A 24 16.30 -2.21 -8.62
N THR A 25 17.12 -3.23 -8.47
CA THR A 25 17.63 -4.07 -9.55
C THR A 25 16.47 -4.92 -10.11
N LEU A 26 15.86 -4.48 -11.22
CA LEU A 26 15.17 -5.25 -12.27
C LEU A 26 14.36 -6.52 -11.91
N MET A 27 13.80 -6.61 -10.72
CA MET A 27 12.76 -7.57 -10.34
C MET A 27 11.72 -6.80 -9.52
N THR A 28 10.49 -6.71 -10.04
CA THR A 28 9.40 -5.99 -9.36
C THR A 28 9.11 -6.69 -8.03
N THR A 29 9.78 -6.24 -6.99
CA THR A 29 9.63 -6.77 -5.65
C THR A 29 8.40 -6.14 -5.05
N ILE A 30 7.50 -6.98 -4.58
CA ILE A 30 6.35 -6.56 -3.82
C ILE A 30 6.88 -5.93 -2.51
N GLY A 31 6.73 -4.61 -2.40
CA GLY A 31 7.24 -3.82 -1.28
C GLY A 31 6.54 -4.17 0.03
N VAL A 32 7.20 -3.88 1.15
CA VAL A 32 6.68 -4.22 2.49
C VAL A 32 5.32 -3.56 2.75
N SER A 33 5.07 -2.38 2.17
CA SER A 33 3.81 -1.66 2.24
C SER A 33 3.15 -1.57 0.87
N THR A 34 1.93 -2.13 0.75
CA THR A 34 0.99 -1.85 -0.34
C THR A 34 -0.15 -1.03 0.20
N LYS A 35 -0.53 0.03 -0.50
CA LYS A 35 -1.77 0.76 -0.21
C LYS A 35 -2.95 -0.01 -0.80
N ILE A 36 -4.13 0.12 -0.22
CA ILE A 36 -5.36 -0.43 -0.81
C ILE A 36 -5.91 0.61 -1.80
N TRP A 37 -6.64 0.14 -2.82
CA TRP A 37 -7.35 1.06 -3.71
C TRP A 37 -8.45 1.79 -2.94
N GLU A 38 -8.32 3.11 -2.83
CA GLU A 38 -9.32 4.00 -2.24
C GLU A 38 -9.63 5.15 -3.19
N ARG A 39 -10.87 5.67 -3.13
CA ARG A 39 -11.33 6.80 -3.97
C ARG A 39 -10.62 8.09 -3.56
N ASN A 40 -10.32 8.95 -4.54
CA ASN A 40 -9.62 10.23 -4.35
C ASN A 40 -8.20 10.10 -3.79
N GLN A 41 -7.61 8.91 -3.89
CA GLN A 41 -6.21 8.69 -3.57
C GLN A 41 -5.33 8.93 -4.79
N HIS A 42 -4.28 9.71 -4.63
CA HIS A 42 -3.30 9.95 -5.68
C HIS A 42 -2.30 8.78 -5.79
N TRP A 43 -2.09 8.28 -7.00
CA TRP A 43 -1.17 7.18 -7.30
C TRP A 43 -0.06 7.61 -8.22
N SER A 44 1.13 7.77 -7.65
CA SER A 44 2.34 8.04 -8.43
C SER A 44 2.78 6.81 -9.23
N LEU A 45 3.56 7.04 -10.28
CA LEU A 45 4.17 5.98 -11.09
C LEU A 45 4.91 4.96 -10.20
N TYR A 46 4.73 3.67 -10.47
CA TYR A 46 5.28 2.54 -9.73
C TYR A 46 4.81 2.38 -8.27
N GLN A 47 3.80 3.14 -7.81
CA GLN A 47 3.17 2.83 -6.53
C GLN A 47 2.43 1.48 -6.58
N GLN A 48 2.44 0.77 -5.46
CA GLN A 48 1.87 -0.56 -5.35
C GLN A 48 0.51 -0.55 -4.64
N CYS A 49 -0.47 -1.18 -5.27
CA CYS A 49 -1.83 -1.34 -4.78
C CYS A 49 -2.13 -2.81 -4.46
N GLY A 50 -2.66 -3.07 -3.27
CA GLY A 50 -3.18 -4.38 -2.87
C GLY A 50 -4.70 -4.43 -3.01
N VAL A 51 -5.20 -5.42 -3.74
CA VAL A 51 -6.64 -5.68 -3.87
C VAL A 51 -6.94 -7.08 -3.37
N TRP A 52 -7.87 -7.19 -2.44
CA TRP A 52 -8.34 -8.48 -1.96
C TRP A 52 -9.27 -9.14 -2.97
N ASP A 53 -8.90 -10.31 -3.47
CA ASP A 53 -9.75 -11.09 -4.34
C ASP A 53 -10.50 -12.16 -3.53
N LYS A 54 -11.84 -12.06 -3.55
CA LYS A 54 -12.72 -13.00 -2.84
C LYS A 54 -12.71 -14.40 -3.43
N SER A 55 -12.38 -14.55 -4.73
CA SER A 55 -12.36 -15.84 -5.41
C SER A 55 -11.16 -16.68 -4.97
N THR A 56 -9.96 -16.10 -5.06
CA THR A 56 -8.71 -16.78 -4.69
C THR A 56 -8.36 -16.68 -3.21
N ARG A 57 -9.08 -15.84 -2.44
CA ARG A 57 -8.82 -15.54 -1.01
C ARG A 57 -7.37 -15.09 -0.79
N SER A 58 -6.84 -14.31 -1.73
CA SER A 58 -5.46 -13.82 -1.70
C SER A 58 -5.42 -12.32 -2.01
N VAL A 59 -4.36 -11.66 -1.57
CA VAL A 59 -4.13 -10.24 -1.89
C VAL A 59 -3.41 -10.19 -3.24
N GLN A 60 -4.07 -9.67 -4.26
CA GLN A 60 -3.43 -9.38 -5.54
C GLN A 60 -2.74 -8.03 -5.46
N VAL A 61 -1.47 -8.00 -5.87
CA VAL A 61 -0.66 -6.79 -5.88
C VAL A 61 -0.51 -6.29 -7.31
N TRP A 62 -0.88 -5.03 -7.48
CA TRP A 62 -0.87 -4.29 -8.72
C TRP A 62 0.09 -3.11 -8.60
N GLU A 63 0.71 -2.73 -9.71
CA GLU A 63 1.59 -1.59 -9.83
C GLU A 63 0.95 -0.51 -10.69
N CYS A 64 1.02 0.73 -10.25
CA CYS A 64 0.58 1.86 -11.04
C CYS A 64 1.58 2.10 -12.18
N ILE A 65 1.12 1.98 -13.43
CA ILE A 65 1.94 2.25 -14.63
C ILE A 65 1.74 3.66 -15.18
N ARG A 66 0.80 4.44 -14.61
CA ARG A 66 0.50 5.79 -15.04
C ARG A 66 0.06 6.63 -13.84
N ASP A 67 0.72 7.77 -13.64
CA ASP A 67 0.35 8.72 -12.60
C ASP A 67 -1.11 9.21 -12.78
N HIS A 68 -1.96 9.01 -11.78
CA HIS A 68 -3.37 9.40 -11.80
C HIS A 68 -3.98 9.44 -10.39
N ASP A 69 -5.14 10.07 -10.27
CA ASP A 69 -5.99 9.99 -9.09
C ASP A 69 -7.01 8.86 -9.21
N SER A 70 -7.26 8.14 -8.11
CA SER A 70 -8.32 7.12 -8.03
C SER A 70 -9.69 7.73 -8.27
N VAL A 71 -10.20 7.57 -9.48
CA VAL A 71 -11.56 7.91 -9.86
C VAL A 71 -12.34 6.62 -10.18
N PRO A 72 -13.68 6.62 -10.08
CA PRO A 72 -14.47 5.47 -10.50
C PRO A 72 -14.11 5.04 -11.92
N GLY A 73 -13.74 3.77 -12.11
CA GLY A 73 -13.28 3.22 -13.38
C GLY A 73 -11.76 3.12 -13.56
N THR A 74 -10.96 3.70 -12.65
CA THR A 74 -9.50 3.45 -12.59
C THR A 74 -9.14 2.38 -11.56
N GLU A 75 -10.12 1.62 -11.05
CA GLU A 75 -9.87 0.52 -10.13
C GLU A 75 -9.21 -0.69 -10.81
N PRO A 76 -8.30 -1.42 -10.14
CA PRO A 76 -7.86 -2.73 -10.61
C PRO A 76 -9.08 -3.66 -10.73
N PRO A 77 -9.19 -4.50 -11.79
CA PRO A 77 -8.14 -4.96 -12.71
C PRO A 77 -8.06 -4.20 -14.05
N ASN A 78 -7.91 -2.87 -14.02
CA ASN A 78 -7.74 -2.06 -15.24
C ASN A 78 -6.27 -2.03 -15.73
N THR A 79 -5.98 -2.70 -16.85
CA THR A 79 -4.62 -2.81 -17.43
C THR A 79 -4.09 -1.49 -18.04
N LEU A 80 -4.92 -0.46 -18.18
CA LEU A 80 -4.48 0.87 -18.64
C LEU A 80 -3.70 1.64 -17.58
N TYR A 81 -3.99 1.37 -16.30
CA TYR A 81 -3.42 2.06 -15.15
C TYR A 81 -2.63 1.12 -14.24
N TRP A 82 -2.94 -0.18 -14.27
CA TRP A 82 -2.40 -1.16 -13.34
C TRP A 82 -1.71 -2.32 -14.05
N ARG A 83 -0.55 -2.72 -13.53
CA ARG A 83 0.20 -3.91 -13.94
C ARG A 83 0.19 -4.93 -12.81
N PHE A 84 -0.26 -6.15 -13.08
CA PHE A 84 -0.18 -7.22 -12.09
C PHE A 84 1.27 -7.58 -11.80
N ILE A 85 1.64 -7.61 -10.52
CA ILE A 85 2.99 -7.98 -10.07
C ILE A 85 2.98 -9.39 -9.49
N GLY A 86 1.97 -9.72 -8.69
CA GLY A 86 1.91 -10.99 -7.99
C GLY A 86 0.81 -11.02 -6.93
N ARG A 87 0.91 -12.00 -6.02
CA ARG A 87 -0.08 -12.25 -4.98
C ARG A 87 0.58 -12.56 -3.63
N ARG A 88 -0.08 -12.20 -2.54
CA ARG A 88 0.31 -12.50 -1.15
C ARG A 88 -0.78 -13.30 -0.45
#